data_AF-A0A1E1VYV8-F1
#
_entry.id   AF-A0A1E1VYV8-F1
#
_cell.length_a   1.000
_cell.length_b   1.000
_cell.length_c   1.000
_cell.angle_alpha   90.00
_cell.angle_beta   90.00
_cell.angle_gamma   90.00
#
_symmetry.space_group_name_H-M   'P 1'
#
loop_
_entity.id
_entity.type
_entity.pdbx_description
1 polymer ?
#
loop_
_entity_poly.entity_id
_entity_poly.type
_entity_poly.pdbx_seq_one_letter_code
_entity_poly.pdbx_strand_id
1 'polypeptide(L)'
;MAVRWCAVVVLVATLLEARAHYTPTWAVHIPGGKQAADAVARDHGFINLGEIFDNHYHFHHNRVSKRSLSPSQEHHGKLEGDTRVRWAKQQRALSRKKRDFLPLHISTTAETRSSYAPVPSSSSKREAGSKRAIQPTRVKGRPRAADSSFQLNDPKWPHMWYLNRGGGLDMNVIPAWREGITGRG
;
A
#
# COMPACT_ATOMS: atom_id res chain seq x y z
N MET A 1 2.43 -12.95 -39.87
CA MET A 1 1.77 -13.27 -38.59
C MET A 1 2.27 -12.39 -37.41
N ALA A 2 2.69 -11.13 -37.63
CA ALA A 2 3.26 -10.28 -36.57
C ALA A 2 2.30 -9.21 -36.01
N VAL A 3 1.09 -9.07 -36.56
CA VAL A 3 0.17 -7.96 -36.24
C VAL A 3 -0.77 -8.28 -35.05
N ARG A 4 -0.80 -9.53 -34.58
CA ARG A 4 -1.72 -9.96 -33.52
C ARG A 4 -1.16 -9.88 -32.10
N TRP A 5 0.15 -9.70 -31.95
CA TRP A 5 0.80 -9.59 -30.64
C TRP A 5 0.82 -8.15 -30.11
N CYS A 6 0.95 -7.15 -30.98
CA CYS A 6 0.89 -5.73 -30.57
C CYS A 6 -0.49 -5.32 -30.04
N ALA A 7 -1.58 -5.82 -30.63
CA ALA A 7 -2.93 -5.46 -30.20
C ALA A 7 -3.25 -5.97 -28.79
N VAL A 8 -2.79 -7.18 -28.43
CA VAL A 8 -3.01 -7.75 -27.09
C VAL A 8 -2.15 -7.05 -26.03
N VAL A 9 -0.91 -6.67 -26.35
CA VAL A 9 -0.05 -5.91 -25.43
C VAL A 9 -0.59 -4.49 -25.20
N VAL A 10 -1.12 -3.82 -26.23
CA VAL A 10 -1.77 -2.51 -26.09
C VAL A 10 -3.08 -2.62 -25.27
N LEU A 11 -3.87 -3.69 -25.46
CA LEU A 11 -5.13 -3.89 -24.73
C LEU A 11 -4.89 -4.26 -23.24
N VAL A 12 -3.80 -4.97 -22.91
CA VAL A 12 -3.41 -5.27 -21.52
C VAL A 12 -2.78 -4.06 -20.84
N ALA A 13 -2.04 -3.22 -21.58
CA ALA A 13 -1.49 -1.96 -21.07
C ALA A 13 -2.59 -0.94 -20.72
N THR A 14 -3.68 -0.88 -21.49
CA THR A 14 -4.83 -0.01 -21.17
C THR A 14 -5.68 -0.53 -20.01
N LEU A 15 -5.75 -1.85 -19.80
CA LEU A 15 -6.48 -2.46 -18.69
C LEU A 15 -5.76 -2.35 -17.32
N LEU A 16 -4.47 -2.00 -17.30
CA LEU A 16 -3.72 -1.72 -16.07
C LEU A 16 -3.69 -0.24 -15.65
N GLU A 17 -4.30 0.68 -16.42
CA GLU A 17 -4.54 2.06 -15.98
C GLU A 17 -5.83 2.19 -15.15
N ALA A 18 -6.22 1.13 -14.46
CA ALA A 18 -7.38 1.11 -13.58
C ALA A 18 -7.19 2.11 -12.41
N ARG A 19 -7.90 3.25 -12.51
CA ARG A 19 -8.12 4.28 -11.47
C ARG A 19 -6.96 5.20 -11.15
N ALA A 20 -6.42 5.84 -12.19
CA ALA A 20 -5.63 7.05 -12.00
C ALA A 20 -6.49 8.17 -11.39
N HIS A 21 -6.18 8.61 -10.16
CA HIS A 21 -6.73 9.86 -9.64
C HIS A 21 -5.82 11.00 -10.08
N TYR A 22 -6.28 11.77 -11.05
CA TYR A 22 -5.56 12.94 -11.54
C TYR A 22 -5.76 14.10 -10.57
N THR A 23 -4.66 14.76 -10.22
CA THR A 23 -4.70 15.96 -9.37
C THR A 23 -4.89 17.20 -10.25
N PRO A 24 -5.38 18.32 -9.68
CA PRO A 24 -5.54 19.57 -10.40
C PRO A 24 -4.21 20.35 -10.41
N THR A 25 -3.09 19.64 -10.47
CA THR A 25 -1.76 20.21 -10.33
C THR A 25 -0.80 19.66 -11.38
N TRP A 26 0.18 20.49 -11.74
CA TRP A 26 1.19 20.20 -12.75
C TRP A 26 2.56 20.53 -12.19
N ALA A 27 3.55 19.74 -12.59
CA ALA A 27 4.94 20.16 -12.53
C ALA A 27 5.30 20.72 -13.92
N VAL A 28 5.91 21.89 -13.95
CA VAL A 28 6.22 22.61 -15.19
C VAL A 28 7.65 23.11 -15.13
N HIS A 29 8.45 22.84 -16.15
CA HIS A 29 9.82 23.30 -16.25
C HIS A 29 9.89 24.55 -17.14
N ILE A 30 10.30 25.67 -16.56
CA ILE A 30 10.34 26.99 -17.21
C ILE A 30 11.72 27.60 -16.99
N PRO A 31 12.66 27.47 -17.94
CA PRO A 31 14.04 27.91 -17.77
C PRO A 31 14.19 29.44 -17.65
N GLY A 32 13.16 30.21 -18.01
CA GLY A 32 13.10 31.67 -17.79
C GLY A 32 12.94 32.09 -16.32
N GLY A 33 12.91 31.14 -15.39
CA GLY A 33 12.86 31.39 -13.96
C GLY A 33 11.49 31.88 -13.48
N LYS A 34 11.46 32.36 -12.23
CA LYS A 34 10.22 32.64 -11.50
C LYS A 34 9.31 33.65 -12.19
N GLN A 35 9.87 34.74 -12.73
CA GLN A 35 9.07 35.77 -13.40
C GLN A 35 8.38 35.22 -14.66
N ALA A 36 9.09 34.41 -15.45
CA ALA A 36 8.51 33.75 -16.61
C ALA A 36 7.43 32.75 -16.19
N ALA A 37 7.66 32.00 -15.09
CA ALA A 37 6.68 31.07 -14.55
C ALA A 37 5.39 31.76 -14.08
N ASP A 38 5.52 32.89 -13.38
CA ASP A 38 4.36 33.69 -12.93
C ASP A 38 3.58 34.25 -14.12
N ALA A 39 4.27 34.68 -15.18
CA ALA A 39 3.63 35.13 -16.42
C ALA A 39 2.87 33.98 -17.11
N VAL A 40 3.51 32.83 -17.32
CA VAL A 40 2.87 31.64 -17.92
C VAL A 40 1.65 31.21 -17.11
N ALA A 41 1.76 31.18 -15.79
CA ALA A 41 0.64 30.80 -14.92
C ALA A 41 -0.55 31.74 -15.13
N ARG A 42 -0.32 33.06 -15.11
CA ARG A 42 -1.36 34.08 -15.33
C ARG A 42 -1.99 33.99 -16.71
N ASP A 43 -1.18 33.82 -17.76
CA ASP A 43 -1.64 33.82 -19.16
C ASP A 43 -2.56 32.61 -19.44
N HIS A 44 -2.27 31.46 -18.84
CA HIS A 44 -3.02 30.21 -19.05
C HIS A 44 -4.06 29.91 -17.95
N GLY A 45 -4.25 30.81 -16.99
CA GLY A 45 -5.23 30.65 -15.91
C GLY A 45 -4.83 29.67 -14.80
N PHE A 46 -3.54 29.39 -14.66
CA PHE A 46 -2.98 28.62 -13.56
C PHE A 46 -2.55 29.52 -12.40
N ILE A 47 -2.42 28.93 -11.22
CA ILE A 47 -1.84 29.52 -10.02
C ILE A 47 -0.47 28.89 -9.83
N ASN A 48 0.59 29.71 -9.81
CA ASN A 48 1.92 29.26 -9.46
C ASN A 48 2.03 29.08 -7.94
N LEU A 49 2.25 27.86 -7.47
CA LEU A 49 2.43 27.52 -6.05
C LEU A 49 3.89 27.62 -5.60
N GLY A 50 4.82 27.91 -6.52
CA GLY A 50 6.23 28.13 -6.22
C GLY A 50 7.17 27.15 -6.91
N GLU A 51 8.47 27.36 -6.68
CA GLU A 51 9.54 26.54 -7.21
C GLU A 51 9.72 25.26 -6.38
N ILE A 52 9.93 24.15 -7.06
CA ILE A 52 10.20 22.84 -6.47
C ILE A 52 11.71 22.60 -6.45
N PHE A 53 12.35 22.63 -7.62
CA PHE A 53 13.80 22.53 -7.83
C PHE A 53 14.15 22.88 -9.28
N ASP A 54 15.36 23.38 -9.55
CA ASP A 54 15.93 23.57 -10.90
C ASP A 54 14.94 24.16 -11.93
N ASN A 55 14.33 25.32 -11.64
CA ASN A 55 13.34 25.96 -12.52
C ASN A 55 12.09 25.11 -12.83
N HIS A 56 11.79 24.12 -11.99
CA HIS A 56 10.52 23.42 -11.99
C HIS A 56 9.57 24.10 -11.01
N TYR A 57 8.38 24.41 -11.50
CA TYR A 57 7.34 25.10 -10.76
C TYR A 57 6.12 24.21 -10.59
N HIS A 58 5.43 24.41 -9.48
CA HIS A 58 4.20 23.69 -9.16
C HIS A 58 3.00 24.55 -9.57
N PHE A 59 2.27 24.15 -10.59
CA PHE A 59 1.09 24.88 -11.05
C PHE A 59 -0.20 24.22 -10.57
N HIS A 60 -1.23 25.01 -10.29
CA HIS A 60 -2.56 24.55 -9.92
C HIS A 60 -3.63 25.19 -10.80
N HIS A 61 -4.66 24.44 -11.20
CA HIS A 61 -5.80 24.96 -11.96
C HIS A 61 -7.11 24.71 -11.22
N ASN A 62 -7.87 25.77 -10.93
CA ASN A 62 -9.08 25.71 -10.10
C ASN A 62 -10.26 24.98 -10.77
N ARG A 63 -10.33 24.95 -12.10
CA ARG A 63 -11.41 24.28 -12.86
C ARG A 63 -11.24 22.76 -12.97
N VAL A 64 -10.14 22.20 -12.47
CA VAL A 64 -9.93 20.75 -12.47
C VAL A 64 -10.34 20.17 -11.11
N SER A 65 -11.18 19.14 -11.14
CA SER A 65 -11.64 18.47 -9.92
C SER A 65 -10.49 17.74 -9.23
N LYS A 66 -10.42 17.87 -7.89
CA LYS A 66 -9.39 17.24 -7.03
C LYS A 66 -9.36 15.71 -7.10
N ARG A 67 -10.39 15.06 -7.64
CA ARG A 67 -10.54 13.60 -7.73
C ARG A 67 -11.02 13.16 -9.11
N SER A 68 -10.51 13.78 -10.16
CA SER A 68 -10.86 13.37 -11.53
C SER A 68 -10.35 11.97 -11.82
N LEU A 69 -11.18 11.18 -12.52
CA LEU A 69 -10.80 9.90 -13.12
C LEU A 69 -10.26 10.06 -14.55
N SER A 70 -10.46 11.24 -15.16
CA SER A 70 -9.96 11.57 -16.49
C SER A 70 -8.79 12.58 -16.42
N PRO A 71 -7.75 12.40 -17.26
CA PRO A 71 -6.70 13.41 -17.42
C PRO A 71 -7.25 14.71 -18.00
N SER A 72 -6.62 15.83 -17.66
CA SER A 72 -7.03 17.14 -18.15
C SER A 72 -6.25 17.54 -19.40
N GLN A 73 -6.65 16.98 -20.55
CA GLN A 73 -5.93 17.15 -21.82
C GLN A 73 -5.92 18.60 -22.31
N GLU A 74 -7.03 19.34 -22.16
CA GLU A 74 -7.12 20.74 -22.60
C GLU A 74 -6.12 21.64 -21.86
N HIS A 75 -6.10 21.55 -20.52
CA HIS A 75 -5.20 22.36 -19.69
C HIS A 75 -3.73 21.94 -19.89
N HIS A 76 -3.48 20.66 -20.11
CA HIS A 76 -2.14 20.16 -20.43
C HIS A 76 -1.63 20.70 -21.77
N GLY A 77 -2.47 20.67 -22.82
CA GLY A 77 -2.10 21.17 -24.15
C GLY A 77 -1.80 22.66 -24.18
N LYS A 78 -2.45 23.47 -23.34
CA LYS A 78 -2.14 24.91 -23.18
C LYS A 78 -0.71 25.14 -22.69
N LEU A 79 -0.25 24.31 -21.73
CA LEU A 79 1.12 24.40 -21.22
C LEU A 79 2.14 23.85 -22.21
N GLU A 80 1.85 22.74 -22.91
CA GLU A 80 2.76 22.18 -23.92
C GLU A 80 2.91 23.07 -25.15
N GLY A 81 1.88 23.87 -25.49
CA GLY A 81 1.93 24.80 -26.62
C GLY A 81 2.67 26.11 -26.34
N ASP A 82 3.00 26.43 -25.08
CA ASP A 82 3.71 27.66 -24.73
C ASP A 82 5.22 27.49 -24.92
N THR A 83 5.84 28.37 -25.71
CA THR A 83 7.27 28.30 -26.03
C THR A 83 8.19 28.52 -24.83
N ARG A 84 7.70 29.13 -23.74
CA ARG A 84 8.44 29.31 -22.48
C ARG A 84 8.47 28.04 -21.64
N VAL A 85 7.55 27.11 -21.89
CA VAL A 85 7.41 25.85 -21.16
C VAL A 85 8.18 24.76 -21.91
N ARG A 86 9.27 24.29 -21.32
CA ARG A 86 10.07 23.21 -21.93
C ARG A 86 9.46 21.84 -21.69
N TRP A 87 8.76 21.68 -20.56
CA TRP A 87 8.14 20.42 -20.16
C TRP A 87 7.01 20.70 -19.17
N ALA A 88 5.91 19.97 -19.29
CA ALA A 88 4.82 20.00 -18.34
C ALA A 88 4.29 18.58 -18.12
N LYS A 89 3.92 18.24 -16.88
CA LYS A 89 3.22 16.98 -16.60
C LYS A 89 2.22 17.13 -15.48
N GLN A 90 1.00 16.66 -15.73
CA GLN A 90 -0.04 16.58 -14.72
C GLN A 90 0.37 15.57 -13.64
N GLN A 91 0.24 15.97 -12.38
CA GLN A 91 0.52 15.10 -11.25
C GLN A 91 -0.63 14.09 -11.06
N ARG A 92 -0.27 12.88 -10.61
CA ARG A 92 -1.21 11.79 -10.32
C ARG A 92 -1.08 11.40 -8.87
N ALA A 93 -2.20 11.28 -8.17
CA ALA A 93 -2.21 10.74 -6.83
C ALA A 93 -1.95 9.23 -6.90
N LEU A 94 -0.90 8.77 -6.22
CA LEU A 94 -0.60 7.35 -6.09
C LEU A 94 -1.50 6.73 -5.01
N SER A 95 -2.11 5.59 -5.32
CA SER A 95 -2.85 4.82 -4.33
C SER A 95 -1.88 4.12 -3.39
N ARG A 96 -1.95 4.42 -2.10
CA ARG A 96 -1.17 3.72 -1.07
C ARG A 96 -1.93 2.48 -0.62
N LYS A 97 -1.38 1.29 -0.88
CA LYS A 97 -1.79 0.06 -0.17
C LYS A 97 -1.12 0.04 1.20
N LYS A 98 -1.91 -0.11 2.27
CA LYS A 98 -1.35 -0.22 3.62
C LYS A 98 -0.52 -1.51 3.70
N ARG A 99 0.64 -1.38 4.35
CA ARG A 99 1.46 -2.55 4.68
C ARG A 99 0.86 -3.15 5.94
N ASP A 100 0.35 -4.36 5.82
CA ASP A 100 -0.42 -5.04 6.85
C ASP A 100 -0.22 -6.55 6.74
N PHE A 101 -0.57 -7.26 7.81
CA PHE A 101 -0.67 -8.71 7.80
C PHE A 101 -1.79 -9.11 6.84
N LEU A 102 -1.48 -9.90 5.83
CA LEU A 102 -2.50 -10.47 4.96
C LEU A 102 -3.23 -11.59 5.73
N PRO A 103 -4.56 -11.53 5.88
CA PRO A 103 -5.31 -12.67 6.37
C PRO A 103 -5.13 -13.80 5.36
N LEU A 104 -4.46 -14.88 5.74
CA LEU A 104 -4.55 -16.10 4.95
C LEU A 104 -5.97 -16.63 5.14
N HIS A 105 -6.80 -16.47 4.11
CA HIS A 105 -8.10 -17.10 4.04
C HIS A 105 -7.85 -18.61 4.09
N ILE A 106 -8.07 -19.22 5.25
CA ILE A 106 -8.14 -20.68 5.36
C ILE A 106 -9.42 -21.02 4.61
N SER A 107 -9.30 -21.35 3.34
CA SER A 107 -10.36 -22.05 2.62
C SER A 107 -10.52 -23.39 3.31
N THR A 108 -11.40 -23.46 4.31
CA THR A 108 -11.81 -24.70 4.96
C THR A 108 -12.66 -25.47 3.95
N THR A 109 -12.05 -25.98 2.88
CA THR A 109 -12.66 -26.99 2.02
C THR A 109 -12.24 -28.34 2.58
N ALA A 110 -12.98 -28.80 3.57
CA ALA A 110 -13.18 -30.22 3.83
C ALA A 110 -14.40 -30.36 4.75
N GLU A 111 -15.51 -30.72 4.13
CA GLU A 111 -16.59 -31.45 4.76
C GLU A 111 -15.99 -32.59 5.60
N THR A 112 -16.09 -32.49 6.92
CA THR A 112 -16.08 -33.66 7.79
C THR A 112 -17.14 -33.43 8.83
N ARG A 113 -18.32 -33.94 8.49
CA ARG A 113 -19.46 -34.19 9.35
C ARG A 113 -18.97 -34.96 10.57
N SER A 114 -18.67 -34.26 11.66
CA SER A 114 -18.47 -34.87 12.98
C SER A 114 -19.61 -34.42 13.88
N SER A 115 -20.59 -35.29 13.95
CA SER A 115 -21.72 -35.25 14.86
C SER A 115 -21.25 -35.37 16.30
N TYR A 116 -21.14 -34.26 17.02
CA TYR A 116 -21.20 -34.26 18.49
C TYR A 116 -21.95 -33.02 18.97
N ALA A 117 -23.10 -33.26 19.60
CA ALA A 117 -23.96 -32.25 20.21
C ALA A 117 -23.28 -31.59 21.43
N PRO A 118 -23.62 -30.33 21.76
CA PRO A 118 -23.12 -29.69 22.98
C PRO A 118 -23.90 -30.21 24.20
N VAL A 119 -23.21 -30.84 25.13
CA VAL A 119 -23.75 -31.13 26.47
C VAL A 119 -23.59 -29.89 27.37
N PRO A 120 -24.62 -29.50 28.13
CA PRO A 120 -24.61 -28.28 28.93
C PRO A 120 -23.79 -28.46 30.21
N SER A 121 -23.20 -27.34 30.64
CA SER A 121 -22.46 -27.16 31.88
C SER A 121 -23.30 -27.48 33.11
N SER A 122 -22.82 -28.40 33.95
CA SER A 122 -23.20 -28.47 35.36
C SER A 122 -22.00 -28.14 36.24
N SER A 123 -22.15 -27.03 36.94
CA SER A 123 -21.35 -26.60 38.07
C SER A 123 -21.43 -27.65 39.19
N SER A 124 -20.30 -28.05 39.76
CA SER A 124 -20.19 -28.25 41.21
C SER A 124 -18.77 -28.55 41.71
N LYS A 125 -18.52 -27.91 42.87
CA LYS A 125 -17.68 -28.30 44.02
C LYS A 125 -16.17 -28.11 43.97
N ARG A 126 -15.77 -27.19 44.84
CA ARG A 126 -14.45 -27.00 45.44
C ARG A 126 -13.97 -28.29 46.12
N GLU A 127 -12.67 -28.56 46.01
CA GLU A 127 -11.88 -29.10 47.12
C GLU A 127 -10.41 -28.69 47.00
N ALA A 128 -9.75 -28.61 48.15
CA ALA A 128 -8.47 -27.95 48.37
C ALA A 128 -7.29 -28.94 48.41
N GLY A 129 -6.14 -28.48 47.94
CA GLY A 129 -4.82 -28.86 48.47
C GLY A 129 -4.15 -30.07 47.82
N SER A 130 -3.17 -29.83 46.93
CA SER A 130 -1.96 -30.65 46.87
C SER A 130 -0.84 -29.91 46.13
N LYS A 131 0.31 -29.78 46.79
CA LYS A 131 1.53 -29.17 46.25
C LYS A 131 2.14 -30.10 45.19
N ARG A 132 2.36 -29.61 43.97
CA ARG A 132 3.25 -30.28 43.00
C ARG A 132 4.13 -29.27 42.25
N ALA A 133 5.42 -29.54 42.30
CA ALA A 133 6.51 -28.77 41.71
C ALA A 133 6.36 -28.61 40.18
N ILE A 134 6.69 -27.41 39.69
CA ILE A 134 6.77 -27.10 38.26
C ILE A 134 8.07 -27.72 37.72
N GLN A 135 7.95 -28.80 36.95
CA GLN A 135 9.02 -29.24 36.05
C GLN A 135 8.75 -28.68 34.65
N PRO A 136 9.67 -27.93 34.02
CA PRO A 136 9.50 -27.51 32.63
C PRO A 136 9.80 -28.69 31.70
N THR A 137 8.76 -29.32 31.16
CA THR A 137 8.93 -30.32 30.10
C THR A 137 9.23 -29.62 28.77
N ARG A 138 10.50 -29.73 28.36
CA ARG A 138 11.01 -29.38 27.04
C ARG A 138 10.32 -30.23 25.96
N VAL A 139 9.30 -29.69 25.29
CA VAL A 139 8.68 -30.36 24.14
C VAL A 139 9.49 -30.04 22.88
N LYS A 140 10.22 -31.05 22.39
CA LYS A 140 10.84 -31.08 21.06
C LYS A 140 9.76 -31.21 19.97
N GLY A 141 9.81 -30.31 18.99
CA GLY A 141 9.56 -30.56 17.56
C GLY A 141 8.21 -31.18 17.15
N ARG A 142 7.21 -30.31 16.93
CA ARG A 142 6.18 -30.54 15.90
C ARG A 142 6.01 -29.22 15.15
N PRO A 143 6.26 -29.15 13.83
CA PRO A 143 5.89 -27.96 13.09
C PRO A 143 4.36 -27.97 13.02
N ARG A 144 3.72 -27.19 13.91
CA ARG A 144 2.27 -26.98 13.81
C ARG A 144 2.05 -26.29 12.46
N ALA A 145 1.06 -26.76 11.72
CA ALA A 145 0.51 -26.13 10.51
C ALA A 145 -0.02 -24.68 10.72
N ALA A 146 0.38 -24.01 11.81
CA ALA A 146 0.12 -22.62 12.14
C ALA A 146 1.27 -21.67 11.77
N ASP A 147 2.36 -22.18 11.17
CA ASP A 147 3.46 -21.31 10.67
C ASP A 147 3.05 -20.45 9.46
N SER A 148 1.91 -20.74 8.85
CA SER A 148 1.33 -20.02 7.72
C SER A 148 0.24 -19.02 8.18
N SER A 149 0.55 -18.03 9.02
CA SER A 149 -0.42 -16.95 9.31
C SER A 149 0.15 -15.54 9.40
N PHE A 150 1.42 -15.33 9.05
CA PHE A 150 2.07 -14.01 9.10
C PHE A 150 2.76 -13.68 7.78
N GLN A 151 1.98 -13.51 6.70
CA GLN A 151 2.51 -12.96 5.46
C GLN A 151 2.33 -11.44 5.48
N LEU A 152 3.39 -10.71 5.85
CA LEU A 152 3.44 -9.25 5.70
C LEU A 152 3.63 -8.94 4.21
N ASN A 153 2.78 -8.08 3.65
CA ASN A 153 2.85 -7.68 2.23
C ASN A 153 3.96 -6.66 1.91
N ASP A 154 4.94 -6.48 2.81
CA ASP A 154 6.06 -5.56 2.58
C ASP A 154 7.12 -6.25 1.68
N PRO A 155 7.45 -5.71 0.50
CA PRO A 155 8.47 -6.28 -0.38
C PRO A 155 9.85 -6.37 0.27
N LYS A 156 10.13 -5.52 1.26
CA LYS A 156 11.39 -5.51 2.00
C LYS A 156 11.35 -6.39 3.24
N TRP A 157 10.23 -7.02 3.58
CA TRP A 157 10.13 -7.92 4.74
C TRP A 157 11.28 -8.93 4.81
N PRO A 158 11.67 -9.65 3.72
CA PRO A 158 12.78 -10.61 3.78
C PRO A 158 14.15 -10.01 4.14
N HIS A 159 14.32 -8.69 3.95
CA HIS A 159 15.57 -7.97 4.23
C HIS A 159 15.61 -7.39 5.66
N MET A 160 14.50 -7.47 6.41
CA MET A 160 14.40 -6.94 7.77
C MET A 160 14.90 -7.96 8.80
N TRP A 161 16.17 -8.34 8.69
CA TRP A 161 16.82 -9.37 9.53
C TRP A 161 16.67 -9.11 11.04
N TYR A 162 16.55 -7.86 11.46
CA TYR A 162 16.35 -7.48 12.85
C TYR A 162 14.93 -7.79 13.37
N LEU A 163 13.97 -8.17 12.51
CA LEU A 163 12.59 -8.52 12.88
C LEU A 163 12.23 -10.00 12.64
N ASN A 164 12.82 -10.65 11.64
CA ASN A 164 12.36 -11.95 11.14
C ASN A 164 13.46 -12.99 10.86
N ARG A 165 14.65 -12.83 11.45
CA ARG A 165 15.77 -13.76 11.27
C ARG A 165 15.60 -15.08 12.04
N GLY A 166 14.96 -15.05 13.19
CA GLY A 166 14.86 -16.17 14.11
C GLY A 166 16.13 -16.44 14.92
N GLY A 167 16.10 -17.51 15.71
CA GLY A 167 17.24 -17.95 16.52
C GLY A 167 17.64 -17.02 17.66
N GLY A 168 16.77 -16.08 18.06
CA GLY A 168 17.05 -15.09 19.11
C GLY A 168 18.05 -14.00 18.71
N LEU A 169 18.38 -13.90 17.41
CA LEU A 169 19.27 -12.89 16.83
C LEU A 169 18.48 -11.74 16.17
N ASP A 170 17.18 -11.70 16.40
CA ASP A 170 16.26 -10.64 16.01
C ASP A 170 15.63 -10.03 17.28
N MET A 171 14.81 -8.99 17.11
CA MET A 171 14.12 -8.31 18.20
C MET A 171 12.93 -9.09 18.75
N ASN A 172 12.71 -10.35 18.33
CA ASN A 172 11.64 -11.22 18.81
C ASN A 172 10.23 -10.55 18.81
N VAL A 173 9.94 -9.74 17.80
CA VAL A 173 8.66 -9.00 17.70
C VAL A 173 7.50 -9.88 17.24
N ILE A 174 7.81 -10.98 16.56
CA ILE A 174 6.79 -11.85 15.95
C ILE A 174 5.85 -12.42 17.02
N PRO A 175 6.32 -13.00 18.15
CA PRO A 175 5.44 -13.46 19.23
C PRO A 175 4.48 -12.38 19.76
N ALA A 176 4.97 -11.17 20.04
CA ALA A 176 4.14 -10.06 20.52
C ALA A 176 3.05 -9.69 19.49
N TRP A 177 3.39 -9.67 18.20
CA TRP A 177 2.41 -9.45 17.14
C TRP A 177 1.39 -10.61 17.03
N ARG A 178 1.79 -11.86 17.31
CA ARG A 178 0.85 -13.00 17.38
C ARG A 178 -0.16 -12.84 18.52
N GLU A 179 0.25 -12.20 19.60
CA GLU A 179 -0.61 -11.85 20.74
C GLU A 179 -1.47 -10.60 20.47
N GLY A 180 -1.37 -10.01 19.28
CA GLY A 180 -2.15 -8.83 18.87
C GLY A 180 -1.59 -7.50 19.38
N ILE A 181 -0.41 -7.51 20.00
CA ILE A 181 0.28 -6.34 20.53
C ILE A 181 1.05 -5.66 19.40
N THR A 182 0.43 -4.67 18.74
CA THR A 182 0.99 -4.02 17.54
C THR A 182 1.34 -2.54 17.73
N GLY A 183 1.27 -2.02 18.96
CA GLY A 183 1.55 -0.61 19.26
C GLY A 183 0.42 0.36 18.88
N ARG A 184 -0.83 -0.12 18.80
CA ARG A 184 -2.02 0.74 18.62
C ARG A 184 -2.28 1.54 19.89
N GLY A 185 -2.40 2.86 19.75
CA GLY A 185 -2.80 3.84 20.76
C GLY A 185 -3.49 5.02 20.10
#